data_AF-A0A9P4M767-F1
#
_entry.id   AF-A0A9P4M767-F1
#
_cell.length_a   1.000
_cell.length_b   1.000
_cell.length_c   1.000
_cell.angle_alpha   90.00
_cell.angle_beta   90.00
_cell.angle_gamma   90.00
#
_symmetry.space_group_name_H-M   'P 1'
#
loop_
_entity.id
_entity.type
_entity.pdbx_description
1 polymer ?
#
loop_
_entity_poly.entity_id
_entity_poly.type
_entity_poly.pdbx_seq_one_letter_code
_entity_poly.pdbx_strand_id
1 'polypeptide(L)'
;MALKSAREKYVVALHKTGKALRDPSVAATDSTLLSTLLLDLFEKLSNASPHDANSYTSHVSGALALVKLRGVDSFRDPFAARMLMRIHTNLLISCIASGTRVPEGLNVLRSHVALVLDIKDIEDPKWQLSSLTADYANLRADAAAGQAPIENLVDRTEALDAQLLALYERMPDEWRFKTTILEAPSNRVYQKRFDVYRDRHTTQTSNVARLIRILLNESLIEYYASIASDQSHINLVEKTHRPIDIIKTLAAEICYSAPQFMDCLAIAKAKLTLRLDAHRENSLNHSPVQGLDCYSLILPFYVSARSPYVAEDLRTWVIDQLHYMADHFGIQNAQLVGQIIERRQDVPPWTLYAMLGSYAFAA
;
A
#
# COMPACT_ATOMS: atom_id res chain seq x y z
N MET A 1 5.68 23.76 16.16
CA MET A 1 5.39 23.61 17.61
C MET A 1 4.90 22.20 17.96
N ALA A 2 3.94 21.62 17.21
CA ALA A 2 3.41 20.27 17.47
C ALA A 2 4.44 19.13 17.41
N LEU A 3 5.30 19.09 16.37
CA LEU A 3 6.30 18.01 16.20
C LEU A 3 7.32 17.95 17.36
N LYS A 4 7.70 19.10 17.93
CA LYS A 4 8.61 19.15 19.09
C LYS A 4 7.98 18.48 20.31
N SER A 5 6.74 18.86 20.65
CA SER A 5 6.01 18.23 21.77
C SER A 5 5.75 16.74 21.53
N ALA A 6 5.48 16.35 20.27
CA ALA A 6 5.31 14.95 19.92
C ALA A 6 6.61 14.14 20.11
N ARG A 7 7.76 14.69 19.71
CA ARG A 7 9.08 14.08 19.96
C ARG A 7 9.41 13.95 21.45
N GLU A 8 9.08 14.95 22.26
CA GLU A 8 9.25 14.88 23.73
C GLU A 8 8.43 13.74 24.33
N LYS A 9 7.15 13.62 23.94
CA LYS A 9 6.29 12.51 24.39
C LYS A 9 6.78 11.16 23.90
N TYR A 10 7.27 11.08 22.66
CA TYR A 10 7.87 9.87 22.11
C TYR A 10 9.07 9.41 22.94
N VAL A 11 10.00 10.31 23.31
CA VAL A 11 11.16 9.97 24.15
C VAL A 11 10.71 9.45 25.53
N VAL A 12 9.70 10.08 26.13
CA VAL A 12 9.13 9.62 27.41
C VAL A 12 8.51 8.24 27.27
N ALA A 13 7.74 7.99 26.21
CA ALA A 13 7.13 6.69 25.93
C ALA A 13 8.20 5.62 25.70
N LEU A 14 9.22 5.91 24.89
CA LEU A 14 10.33 5.00 24.62
C LEU A 14 11.04 4.56 25.91
N HIS A 15 11.31 5.50 26.83
CA HIS A 15 11.92 5.16 28.12
C HIS A 15 11.02 4.29 29.01
N LYS A 16 9.72 4.59 29.04
CA LYS A 16 8.74 3.78 29.79
C LYS A 16 8.61 2.38 29.23
N THR A 17 8.51 2.24 27.91
CA THR A 17 8.50 0.94 27.23
C THR A 17 9.81 0.19 27.49
N GLY A 18 10.96 0.85 27.39
CA GLY A 18 12.25 0.25 27.70
C GLY A 18 12.38 -0.27 29.14
N LYS A 19 11.74 0.40 30.12
CA LYS A 19 11.64 -0.12 31.50
C LYS A 19 10.73 -1.33 31.59
N ALA A 20 9.55 -1.30 30.96
CA ALA A 20 8.61 -2.42 30.95
C ALA A 20 9.22 -3.67 30.31
N LEU A 21 10.03 -3.53 29.27
CA LEU A 21 10.71 -4.64 28.60
C LEU A 21 11.74 -5.36 29.49
N ARG A 22 12.23 -4.73 30.57
CA ARG A 22 13.20 -5.33 31.50
C ARG A 22 12.55 -6.12 32.62
N ASP A 23 11.24 -5.98 32.79
CA ASP A 23 10.47 -6.70 33.80
C ASP A 23 9.63 -7.79 33.11
N PRO A 24 9.97 -9.08 33.30
CA PRO A 24 9.26 -10.19 32.67
C PRO A 24 7.75 -10.20 32.93
N SER A 25 7.29 -9.64 34.06
CA SER A 25 5.87 -9.62 34.41
C SER A 25 5.03 -8.66 33.55
N VAL A 26 5.66 -7.62 32.98
CA VAL A 26 4.97 -6.59 32.18
C VAL A 26 5.46 -6.48 30.73
N ALA A 27 6.59 -7.12 30.40
CA ALA A 27 7.23 -7.04 29.09
C ALA A 27 6.30 -7.42 27.93
N ALA A 28 5.44 -8.43 28.10
CA ALA A 28 4.57 -8.94 27.03
C ALA A 28 3.07 -8.61 27.23
N THR A 29 2.76 -7.60 28.05
CA THR A 29 1.38 -7.13 28.25
C THR A 29 0.85 -6.39 27.02
N ASP A 30 -0.48 -6.27 26.90
CA ASP A 30 -1.14 -5.53 25.81
C ASP A 30 -0.64 -4.08 25.74
N SER A 31 -0.41 -3.45 26.90
CA SER A 31 0.07 -2.07 26.95
C SER A 31 1.48 -1.91 26.38
N THR A 32 2.39 -2.86 26.65
CA THR A 32 3.75 -2.85 26.10
C THR A 32 3.75 -3.13 24.59
N LEU A 33 2.92 -4.07 24.12
CA LEU A 33 2.73 -4.35 22.69
C LEU A 33 2.18 -3.13 21.94
N LEU A 34 1.09 -2.53 22.44
CA LEU A 34 0.51 -1.33 21.86
C LEU A 34 1.48 -0.15 21.88
N SER A 35 2.24 0.01 22.97
CA SER A 35 3.27 1.06 23.05
C SER A 35 4.33 0.86 21.96
N THR A 36 4.77 -0.38 21.74
CA THR A 36 5.74 -0.70 20.67
C THR A 36 5.18 -0.36 19.28
N LEU A 37 3.91 -0.69 19.01
CA LEU A 37 3.24 -0.31 17.76
C LEU A 37 3.09 1.20 17.57
N LEU A 38 2.82 1.94 18.65
CA LEU A 38 2.69 3.40 18.60
C LEU A 38 4.04 4.10 18.42
N LEU A 39 5.11 3.56 19.01
CA LEU A 39 6.48 4.04 18.78
C LEU A 39 6.91 3.80 17.33
N ASP A 40 6.66 2.61 16.78
CA ASP A 40 6.86 2.28 15.36
C ASP A 40 6.11 3.25 14.43
N LEU A 41 4.83 3.47 14.73
CA LEU A 41 3.98 4.41 13.98
C LEU A 41 4.53 5.84 14.03
N PHE A 42 4.94 6.31 15.21
CA PHE A 42 5.47 7.65 15.37
C PHE A 42 6.78 7.85 14.60
N GLU A 43 7.70 6.90 14.67
CA GLU A 43 8.95 6.96 13.92
C GLU A 43 8.69 7.01 12.43
N LYS A 44 7.81 6.15 11.91
CA LYS A 44 7.42 6.14 10.49
C LYS A 44 6.75 7.44 10.03
N LEU A 45 6.04 8.14 10.92
CA LEU A 45 5.44 9.44 10.63
C LEU A 45 6.43 10.61 10.74
N SER A 46 7.46 10.50 11.58
CA SER A 46 8.33 11.62 11.96
C SER A 46 9.73 11.57 11.36
N ASN A 47 10.17 10.40 10.90
CA ASN A 47 11.47 10.19 10.26
C ASN A 47 11.28 10.00 8.76
N ALA A 48 11.58 11.07 8.00
CA ALA A 48 11.58 11.06 6.53
C ALA A 48 12.92 10.59 5.93
N SER A 49 13.83 10.00 6.72
CA SER A 49 15.15 9.57 6.24
C SER A 49 15.15 8.08 5.88
N PRO A 50 15.13 7.71 4.58
CA PRO A 50 15.12 6.33 4.08
C PRO A 50 16.42 5.54 4.33
N HIS A 51 17.45 6.14 4.94
CA HIS A 51 18.80 5.56 4.93
C HIS A 51 19.05 4.43 5.92
N ASP A 52 18.21 4.24 6.94
CA ASP A 52 18.43 3.20 7.95
C ASP A 52 17.43 2.05 7.79
N ALA A 53 17.69 1.16 6.81
CA ALA A 53 16.94 -0.08 6.58
C ALA A 53 16.65 -0.87 7.88
N ASN A 54 17.60 -0.86 8.83
CA ASN A 54 17.49 -1.54 10.13
C ASN A 54 16.53 -0.84 11.12
N SER A 55 16.29 0.46 10.97
CA SER A 55 15.31 1.17 11.81
C SER A 55 13.87 0.76 11.46
N TYR A 56 13.63 0.28 10.24
CA TYR A 56 12.27 0.00 9.75
C TYR A 56 11.65 -1.30 10.26
N THR A 57 12.47 -2.28 10.61
CA THR A 57 12.02 -3.60 11.08
C THR A 57 12.17 -3.76 12.59
N SER A 58 13.01 -2.96 13.26
CA SER A 58 13.40 -3.16 14.66
C SER A 58 12.21 -3.22 15.63
N HIS A 59 11.31 -2.24 15.62
CA HIS A 59 10.14 -2.22 16.52
C HIS A 59 9.14 -3.32 16.21
N VAL A 60 8.88 -3.58 14.93
CA VAL A 60 7.90 -4.61 14.56
C VAL A 60 8.46 -6.02 14.81
N SER A 61 9.75 -6.24 14.58
CA SER A 61 10.46 -7.46 14.98
C SER A 61 10.47 -7.62 16.51
N GLY A 62 10.65 -6.53 17.26
CA GLY A 62 10.49 -6.50 18.72
C GLY A 62 9.08 -6.90 19.15
N ALA A 63 8.04 -6.35 18.52
CA ALA A 63 6.65 -6.73 18.78
C ALA A 63 6.40 -8.21 18.48
N LEU A 64 6.93 -8.75 17.37
CA LEU A 64 6.83 -10.18 17.06
C LEU A 64 7.54 -11.04 18.13
N ALA A 65 8.71 -10.61 18.63
CA ALA A 65 9.41 -11.31 19.70
C ALA A 65 8.60 -11.31 21.02
N LEU A 66 7.92 -10.21 21.35
CA LEU A 66 7.03 -10.13 22.50
C LEU A 66 5.80 -11.04 22.37
N VAL A 67 5.23 -11.14 21.17
CA VAL A 67 4.13 -12.10 20.91
C VAL A 67 4.61 -13.54 21.09
N LYS A 68 5.81 -13.87 20.58
CA LYS A 68 6.42 -15.19 20.80
C LYS A 68 6.68 -15.47 22.28
N LEU A 69 7.17 -14.48 23.04
CA LEU A 69 7.41 -14.60 24.47
C LEU A 69 6.12 -14.85 25.27
N ARG A 70 5.03 -14.14 24.92
CA ARG A 70 3.71 -14.33 25.57
C ARG A 70 3.04 -15.65 25.19
N GLY A 71 3.37 -16.18 24.01
CA GLY A 71 2.65 -17.27 23.35
C GLY A 71 1.44 -16.74 22.57
N VAL A 72 1.35 -17.11 21.29
CA VAL A 72 0.27 -16.67 20.40
C VAL A 72 -1.12 -17.11 20.89
N ASP A 73 -1.20 -18.29 21.53
CA ASP A 73 -2.44 -18.85 22.09
C ASP A 73 -3.05 -18.03 23.24
N SER A 74 -2.31 -17.05 23.77
CA SER A 74 -2.82 -16.13 24.79
C SER A 74 -3.71 -15.02 24.21
N PHE A 75 -3.70 -14.81 22.88
CA PHE A 75 -4.49 -13.78 22.20
C PHE A 75 -5.84 -14.36 21.76
N ARG A 76 -6.77 -14.59 22.69
CA ARG A 76 -7.99 -15.37 22.43
C ARG A 76 -9.22 -14.56 22.09
N ASP A 77 -9.23 -13.27 22.39
CA ASP A 77 -10.39 -12.41 22.16
C ASP A 77 -10.22 -11.57 20.88
N PRO A 78 -11.33 -11.02 20.34
CA PRO A 78 -11.29 -10.24 19.10
C PRO A 78 -10.41 -8.98 19.16
N PHE A 79 -10.23 -8.36 20.34
CA PHE A 79 -9.35 -7.21 20.49
C PHE A 79 -7.89 -7.63 20.39
N ALA A 80 -7.51 -8.71 21.07
CA ALA A 80 -6.19 -9.32 20.97
C ALA A 80 -5.84 -9.75 19.54
N ALA A 81 -6.79 -10.38 18.82
CA ALA A 81 -6.61 -10.75 17.43
C ALA A 81 -6.43 -9.53 16.50
N ARG A 82 -7.16 -8.43 16.72
CA ARG A 82 -6.96 -7.18 15.96
C ARG A 82 -5.57 -6.57 16.21
N MET A 83 -5.03 -6.68 17.42
CA MET A 83 -3.64 -6.26 17.68
C MET A 83 -2.64 -7.10 16.89
N LEU A 84 -2.82 -8.42 16.86
CA LEU A 84 -1.98 -9.31 16.05
C LEU A 84 -2.10 -9.02 14.55
N MET A 85 -3.30 -8.72 14.05
CA MET A 85 -3.51 -8.30 12.66
C MET A 85 -2.78 -7.00 12.33
N ARG A 86 -2.70 -6.06 13.29
CA ARG A 86 -1.94 -4.81 13.13
C ARG A 86 -0.43 -5.07 13.10
N ILE A 87 0.09 -5.89 14.00
CA ILE A 87 1.50 -6.33 13.99
C ILE A 87 1.80 -7.02 12.64
N HIS A 88 0.90 -7.90 12.20
CA HIS A 88 1.06 -8.64 10.96
C HIS A 88 1.18 -7.70 9.76
N THR A 89 0.22 -6.78 9.61
CA THR A 89 0.20 -5.80 8.52
C THR A 89 1.44 -4.92 8.56
N ASN A 90 1.80 -4.38 9.72
CA ASN A 90 2.99 -3.53 9.85
C ASN A 90 4.28 -4.27 9.49
N LEU A 91 4.42 -5.54 9.89
CA LEU A 91 5.63 -6.32 9.61
C LEU A 91 5.76 -6.61 8.12
N LEU A 92 4.66 -7.04 7.51
CA LEU A 92 4.60 -7.34 6.09
C LEU A 92 5.02 -6.13 5.25
N ILE A 93 4.41 -4.97 5.52
CA ILE A 93 4.73 -3.75 4.77
C ILE A 93 6.19 -3.33 5.02
N SER A 94 6.70 -3.51 6.25
CA SER A 94 8.12 -3.22 6.56
C SER A 94 9.08 -4.15 5.82
N CYS A 95 8.73 -5.43 5.65
CA CYS A 95 9.52 -6.39 4.85
C CYS A 95 9.56 -5.99 3.38
N ILE A 96 8.41 -5.59 2.82
CA ILE A 96 8.35 -5.08 1.44
C ILE A 96 9.21 -3.82 1.30
N ALA A 97 9.07 -2.86 2.20
CA ALA A 97 9.83 -1.62 2.18
C ALA A 97 11.34 -1.82 2.15
N SER A 98 11.82 -2.72 3.01
CA SER A 98 13.23 -3.01 3.21
C SER A 98 13.77 -4.08 2.24
N GLY A 99 12.90 -4.70 1.43
CA GLY A 99 13.29 -5.79 0.54
C GLY A 99 13.72 -7.06 1.29
N THR A 100 13.28 -7.26 2.53
CA THR A 100 13.64 -8.42 3.34
C THR A 100 12.60 -9.52 3.26
N ARG A 101 13.05 -10.76 3.47
CA ARG A 101 12.15 -11.93 3.54
C ARG A 101 11.17 -11.79 4.70
N VAL A 102 9.94 -12.24 4.49
CA VAL A 102 8.91 -12.33 5.52
C VAL A 102 9.32 -13.37 6.58
N PRO A 103 9.36 -13.02 7.87
CA PRO A 103 9.65 -13.99 8.92
C PRO A 103 8.57 -15.07 9.04
N GLU A 104 8.96 -16.32 9.25
CA GLU A 104 8.03 -17.45 9.42
C GLU A 104 7.00 -17.22 10.54
N GLY A 105 7.40 -16.50 11.59
CA GLY A 105 6.50 -16.12 12.69
C GLY A 105 5.28 -15.31 12.24
N LEU A 106 5.32 -14.66 11.07
CA LEU A 106 4.18 -13.93 10.52
C LEU A 106 3.04 -14.88 10.11
N ASN A 107 3.37 -16.05 9.55
CA ASN A 107 2.38 -17.06 9.17
C ASN A 107 1.65 -17.61 10.40
N VAL A 108 2.37 -17.78 11.51
CA VAL A 108 1.78 -18.19 12.80
C VAL A 108 0.76 -17.15 13.29
N LEU A 109 1.09 -15.85 13.23
CA LEU A 109 0.15 -14.80 13.59
C LEU A 109 -1.09 -14.82 12.70
N ARG A 110 -0.89 -14.98 11.39
CA ARG A 110 -1.95 -15.04 10.40
C ARG A 110 -2.92 -16.17 10.73
N SER A 111 -2.45 -17.40 10.83
CA SER A 111 -3.29 -18.57 11.12
C SER A 111 -4.07 -18.42 12.42
N HIS A 112 -3.43 -17.85 13.46
CA HIS A 112 -4.10 -17.59 14.73
C HIS A 112 -5.20 -16.52 14.63
N VAL A 113 -4.93 -15.41 13.93
CA VAL A 113 -5.94 -14.36 13.71
C VAL A 113 -7.14 -14.91 12.93
N ALA A 114 -6.90 -15.70 11.89
CA ALA A 114 -7.96 -16.33 11.11
C ALA A 114 -8.84 -17.23 11.98
N LEU A 115 -8.22 -18.03 12.87
CA LEU A 115 -8.92 -18.89 13.81
C LEU A 115 -9.79 -18.10 14.80
N VAL A 116 -9.22 -17.08 15.45
CA VAL A 116 -9.92 -16.32 16.52
C VAL A 116 -11.07 -15.47 15.97
N LEU A 117 -10.90 -14.90 14.77
CA LEU A 117 -11.89 -14.05 14.15
C LEU A 117 -12.85 -14.80 13.21
N ASP A 118 -12.74 -16.13 13.12
CA ASP A 118 -13.47 -16.98 12.17
C ASP A 118 -13.41 -16.44 10.72
N ILE A 119 -12.22 -15.94 10.34
CA ILE A 119 -11.99 -15.43 8.98
C ILE A 119 -11.80 -16.63 8.06
N LYS A 120 -12.79 -16.86 7.21
CA LYS A 120 -12.69 -17.85 6.14
C LYS A 120 -11.96 -17.22 4.98
N ASP A 121 -10.79 -17.75 4.63
CA ASP A 121 -9.95 -17.23 3.55
C ASP A 121 -10.77 -16.96 2.28
N ILE A 122 -11.70 -17.86 1.91
CA ILE A 122 -12.56 -17.77 0.71
C ILE A 122 -13.44 -16.49 0.68
N GLU A 123 -13.74 -15.89 1.83
CA GLU A 123 -14.76 -14.83 1.96
C GLU A 123 -14.16 -13.42 2.12
N ASP A 124 -12.87 -13.27 2.44
CA ASP A 124 -12.22 -11.96 2.64
C ASP A 124 -11.08 -11.70 1.63
N PRO A 125 -11.34 -10.91 0.56
CA PRO A 125 -10.34 -10.54 -0.43
C PRO A 125 -9.12 -9.80 0.13
N LYS A 126 -9.26 -8.99 1.19
CA LYS A 126 -8.10 -8.31 1.82
C LYS A 126 -7.22 -9.34 2.50
N TRP A 127 -7.83 -10.28 3.19
CA TRP A 127 -7.10 -11.33 3.88
C TRP A 127 -6.34 -12.21 2.89
N GLN A 128 -6.96 -12.59 1.76
CA GLN A 128 -6.27 -13.30 0.67
C GLN A 128 -5.13 -12.46 0.06
N LEU A 129 -5.37 -11.17 -0.20
CA LEU A 129 -4.36 -10.27 -0.76
C LEU A 129 -3.11 -10.19 0.13
N SER A 130 -3.28 -10.23 1.46
CA SER A 130 -2.14 -10.16 2.38
C SER A 130 -1.19 -11.37 2.26
N SER A 131 -1.69 -12.56 1.91
CA SER A 131 -0.84 -13.73 1.60
C SER A 131 -0.05 -13.51 0.32
N LEU A 132 -0.72 -13.09 -0.75
CA LEU A 132 -0.06 -12.80 -2.04
C LEU A 132 0.96 -11.67 -1.92
N THR A 133 0.70 -10.72 -1.01
CA THR A 133 1.62 -9.63 -0.69
C THR A 133 2.86 -10.13 0.07
N ALA A 134 2.72 -11.17 0.93
CA ALA A 134 3.85 -11.84 1.55
C ALA A 134 4.69 -12.63 0.54
N ASP A 135 4.04 -13.30 -0.42
CA ASP A 135 4.72 -13.97 -1.53
C ASP A 135 5.48 -12.98 -2.41
N TYR A 136 4.88 -11.82 -2.69
CA TYR A 136 5.55 -10.71 -3.37
C TYR A 136 6.79 -10.21 -2.62
N ALA A 137 6.69 -10.04 -1.30
CA ALA A 137 7.81 -9.62 -0.47
C ALA A 137 8.97 -10.64 -0.53
N ASN A 138 8.65 -11.93 -0.43
CA ASN A 138 9.64 -13.01 -0.51
C ASN A 138 10.28 -13.11 -1.91
N LEU A 139 9.49 -12.98 -2.97
CA LEU A 139 9.99 -12.95 -4.35
C LEU A 139 10.99 -11.80 -4.57
N ARG A 140 10.67 -10.61 -4.05
CA ARG A 140 11.59 -9.46 -4.10
C ARG A 140 12.88 -9.68 -3.31
N ALA A 141 12.79 -10.28 -2.13
CA ALA A 141 13.96 -10.62 -1.33
C ALA A 141 14.87 -11.62 -2.06
N ASP A 142 14.29 -12.63 -2.71
CA ASP A 142 15.04 -13.64 -3.48
C ASP A 142 15.72 -13.03 -4.71
N ALA A 143 15.02 -12.13 -5.43
CA ALA A 143 15.58 -11.40 -6.56
C ALA A 143 16.75 -10.49 -6.12
N ALA A 144 16.59 -9.75 -5.02
CA ALA A 144 17.63 -8.87 -4.48
C ALA A 144 18.86 -9.64 -3.97
N ALA A 145 18.66 -10.87 -3.47
CA ALA A 145 19.76 -11.72 -3.02
C ALA A 145 20.56 -12.34 -4.18
N GLY A 146 20.03 -12.34 -5.41
CA GLY A 146 20.67 -12.94 -6.58
C GLY A 146 20.84 -14.46 -6.48
N GLN A 147 20.07 -15.13 -5.63
CA GLN A 147 20.22 -16.56 -5.32
C GLN A 147 19.37 -17.47 -6.22
N ALA A 148 18.37 -16.92 -6.89
CA ALA A 148 17.48 -17.68 -7.77
C ALA A 148 17.86 -17.48 -9.24
N PRO A 149 17.84 -18.55 -10.07
CA PRO A 149 17.96 -18.42 -11.52
C PRO A 149 16.88 -17.50 -12.08
N ILE A 150 17.22 -16.72 -13.12
CA ILE A 150 16.31 -15.73 -13.69
C ILE A 150 15.04 -16.37 -14.28
N GLU A 151 15.14 -17.57 -14.83
CA GLU A 151 14.01 -18.35 -15.33
C GLU A 151 13.05 -18.70 -14.18
N ASN A 152 13.58 -19.06 -13.01
CA ASN A 152 12.77 -19.30 -11.82
C ASN A 152 12.09 -18.03 -11.32
N LEU A 153 12.76 -16.87 -11.41
CA LEU A 153 12.16 -15.58 -11.08
C LEU A 153 11.03 -15.24 -12.04
N VAL A 154 11.18 -15.48 -13.34
CA VAL A 154 10.11 -15.30 -14.34
C VAL A 154 8.90 -16.16 -13.99
N ASP A 155 9.08 -17.49 -13.83
CA ASP A 155 7.98 -18.42 -13.56
C ASP A 155 7.19 -18.02 -12.30
N ARG A 156 7.91 -17.67 -11.22
CA ARG A 156 7.30 -17.24 -9.95
C ARG A 156 6.59 -15.91 -10.07
N THR A 157 7.13 -14.98 -10.87
CA THR A 157 6.53 -13.65 -11.10
C THR A 157 5.24 -13.77 -11.90
N GLU A 158 5.23 -14.59 -12.97
CA GLU A 158 4.03 -14.87 -13.77
C GLU A 158 2.96 -15.60 -12.95
N ALA A 159 3.36 -16.61 -12.18
CA ALA A 159 2.45 -17.35 -11.30
C ALA A 159 1.80 -16.44 -10.24
N LEU A 160 2.55 -15.48 -9.70
CA LEU A 160 2.02 -14.54 -8.72
C LEU A 160 1.09 -13.49 -9.34
N ASP A 161 1.40 -12.97 -10.54
CA ASP A 161 0.49 -12.08 -11.27
C ASP A 161 -0.84 -12.79 -11.60
N ALA A 162 -0.76 -14.04 -12.05
CA ALA A 162 -1.94 -14.86 -12.33
C ALA A 162 -2.81 -15.10 -11.08
N GLN A 163 -2.20 -15.34 -9.92
CA GLN A 163 -2.92 -15.47 -8.66
C GLN A 163 -3.59 -14.17 -8.22
N LEU A 164 -2.94 -13.01 -8.41
CA LEU A 164 -3.53 -11.70 -8.14
C LEU A 164 -4.70 -11.38 -9.08
N LEU A 165 -4.61 -11.76 -10.35
CA LEU A 165 -5.73 -11.65 -11.29
C LEU A 165 -6.89 -12.57 -10.87
N ALA A 166 -6.62 -13.83 -10.55
CA ALA A 166 -7.63 -14.78 -10.11
C ALA A 166 -8.30 -14.37 -8.79
N LEU A 167 -7.58 -13.70 -7.87
CA LEU A 167 -8.17 -13.07 -6.69
C LEU A 167 -9.20 -12.02 -7.10
N TYR A 168 -8.84 -11.13 -8.03
CA TYR A 168 -9.72 -10.06 -8.49
C TYR A 168 -11.00 -10.60 -9.16
N GLU A 169 -10.88 -11.62 -10.02
CA GLU A 169 -12.02 -12.23 -10.71
C GLU A 169 -13.01 -12.92 -9.75
N ARG A 170 -12.50 -13.47 -8.64
CA ARG A 170 -13.29 -14.15 -7.60
C ARG A 170 -13.84 -13.21 -6.53
N MET A 171 -13.58 -11.90 -6.61
CA MET A 171 -14.10 -10.95 -5.62
C MET A 171 -15.64 -10.97 -5.59
N PRO A 172 -16.28 -10.97 -4.39
CA PRO A 172 -17.72 -10.85 -4.26
C PRO A 172 -18.27 -9.59 -4.91
N ASP A 173 -19.56 -9.57 -5.28
CA ASP A 173 -20.18 -8.45 -5.99
C ASP A 173 -20.06 -7.11 -5.23
N GLU A 174 -20.05 -7.15 -3.90
CA GLU A 174 -19.90 -5.96 -3.05
C GLU A 174 -18.48 -5.38 -3.03
N TRP A 175 -17.50 -6.11 -3.56
CA TRP A 175 -16.16 -5.61 -3.82
C TRP A 175 -15.99 -5.05 -5.24
N ARG A 176 -16.95 -5.28 -6.13
CA ARG A 176 -16.92 -4.79 -7.51
C ARG A 176 -17.30 -3.32 -7.55
N PHE A 177 -16.59 -2.56 -8.39
CA PHE A 177 -16.93 -1.17 -8.64
C PHE A 177 -18.08 -1.04 -9.63
N LYS A 178 -18.70 0.14 -9.64
CA LYS A 178 -19.65 0.58 -10.67
C LYS A 178 -18.99 1.63 -11.55
N THR A 179 -18.84 1.34 -12.83
CA THR A 179 -18.30 2.29 -13.81
C THR A 179 -19.34 3.35 -14.16
N THR A 180 -18.90 4.60 -14.19
CA THR A 180 -19.67 5.75 -14.70
C THR A 180 -18.87 6.44 -15.79
N ILE A 181 -19.54 6.82 -16.88
CA ILE A 181 -18.97 7.59 -17.98
C ILE A 181 -19.61 8.98 -17.99
N LEU A 182 -18.79 10.02 -18.00
CA LEU A 182 -19.24 11.40 -18.12
C LEU A 182 -19.54 11.76 -19.57
N GLU A 183 -20.59 12.55 -19.78
CA GLU A 183 -20.91 13.12 -21.10
C GLU A 183 -19.86 14.16 -21.52
N ALA A 184 -19.51 15.06 -20.60
CA ALA A 184 -18.51 16.11 -20.79
C ALA A 184 -17.18 15.77 -20.07
N PRO A 185 -16.02 16.20 -20.62
CA PRO A 185 -14.74 16.09 -19.91
C PRO A 185 -14.75 16.79 -18.55
N SER A 186 -14.01 16.25 -17.58
CA SER A 186 -13.73 16.87 -16.29
C SER A 186 -12.24 16.76 -15.98
N ASN A 187 -11.64 17.82 -15.44
CA ASN A 187 -10.23 17.83 -15.03
C ASN A 187 -9.93 16.82 -13.90
N ARG A 188 -10.97 16.32 -13.22
CA ARG A 188 -10.85 15.33 -12.15
C ARG A 188 -11.14 13.90 -12.60
N VAL A 189 -11.47 13.67 -13.87
CA VAL A 189 -11.82 12.33 -14.39
C VAL A 189 -11.01 12.00 -15.64
N TYR A 190 -10.12 11.00 -15.52
CA TYR A 190 -9.31 10.53 -16.65
C TYR A 190 -10.20 9.87 -17.71
N GLN A 191 -10.06 10.29 -18.98
CA GLN A 191 -10.80 9.74 -20.14
C GLN A 191 -12.33 9.65 -19.94
N LYS A 192 -12.92 10.58 -19.18
CA LYS A 192 -14.36 10.63 -18.85
C LYS A 192 -14.89 9.40 -18.08
N ARG A 193 -14.04 8.47 -17.65
CA ARG A 193 -14.45 7.27 -16.90
C ARG A 193 -14.01 7.38 -15.44
N PHE A 194 -14.91 7.00 -14.54
CA PHE A 194 -14.55 6.73 -13.15
C PHE A 194 -15.31 5.53 -12.59
N ASP A 195 -14.70 4.86 -11.63
CA ASP A 195 -15.17 3.62 -11.04
C ASP A 195 -15.46 3.85 -9.55
N VAL A 196 -16.72 3.61 -9.15
CA VAL A 196 -17.20 3.84 -7.78
C VAL A 196 -17.22 2.53 -7.00
N TYR A 197 -16.47 2.50 -5.91
CA TYR A 197 -16.41 1.38 -4.98
C TYR A 197 -17.33 1.63 -3.79
N ARG A 198 -17.68 0.55 -3.07
CA ARG A 198 -18.50 0.62 -1.86
C ARG A 198 -17.89 1.55 -0.81
N ASP A 199 -16.61 1.36 -0.52
CA ASP A 199 -15.89 2.12 0.49
C ASP A 199 -14.39 2.23 0.18
N ARG A 200 -13.68 3.01 1.03
CA ARG A 200 -12.24 3.18 0.94
C ARG A 200 -11.51 1.85 1.04
N HIS A 201 -11.94 0.96 1.92
CA HIS A 201 -11.23 -0.26 2.21
C HIS A 201 -11.20 -1.18 0.98
N THR A 202 -12.34 -1.33 0.29
CA THR A 202 -12.41 -2.04 -1.00
C THR A 202 -11.46 -1.41 -2.02
N THR A 203 -11.51 -0.08 -2.17
CA THR A 203 -10.70 0.60 -3.19
C THR A 203 -9.21 0.48 -2.93
N GLN A 204 -8.79 0.67 -1.68
CA GLN A 204 -7.39 0.57 -1.27
C GLN A 204 -6.86 -0.85 -1.54
N THR A 205 -7.65 -1.87 -1.22
CA THR A 205 -7.30 -3.28 -1.48
C THR A 205 -7.14 -3.53 -2.97
N SER A 206 -8.09 -3.07 -3.81
CA SER A 206 -7.98 -3.18 -5.26
C SER A 206 -6.75 -2.45 -5.80
N ASN A 207 -6.45 -1.23 -5.32
CA ASN A 207 -5.30 -0.47 -5.77
C ASN A 207 -3.96 -1.06 -5.31
N VAL A 208 -3.91 -1.71 -4.13
CA VAL A 208 -2.74 -2.50 -3.70
C VAL A 208 -2.52 -3.70 -4.62
N ALA A 209 -3.58 -4.43 -4.98
CA ALA A 209 -3.45 -5.52 -5.96
C ALA A 209 -2.93 -5.01 -7.32
N ARG A 210 -3.52 -3.92 -7.84
CA ARG A 210 -3.11 -3.30 -9.12
C ARG A 210 -1.65 -2.83 -9.10
N LEU A 211 -1.23 -2.13 -8.06
CA LEU A 211 0.15 -1.62 -7.98
C LEU A 211 1.15 -2.77 -7.88
N ILE A 212 0.85 -3.85 -7.14
CA ILE A 212 1.73 -5.02 -7.06
C ILE A 212 1.84 -5.68 -8.44
N ARG A 213 0.72 -5.85 -9.16
CA ARG A 213 0.72 -6.40 -10.52
C ARG A 213 1.52 -5.53 -11.50
N ILE A 214 1.42 -4.20 -11.43
CA ILE A 214 2.28 -3.29 -12.23
C ILE A 214 3.77 -3.58 -11.95
N LEU A 215 4.15 -3.67 -10.67
CA LEU A 215 5.54 -3.91 -10.26
C LEU A 215 6.06 -5.29 -10.70
N LEU A 216 5.22 -6.32 -10.65
CA LEU A 216 5.54 -7.66 -11.16
C LEU A 216 5.79 -7.63 -12.67
N ASN A 217 4.92 -6.95 -13.43
CA ASN A 217 5.05 -6.88 -14.88
C ASN A 217 6.25 -6.01 -15.32
N GLU A 218 6.63 -4.99 -14.56
CA GLU A 218 7.90 -4.29 -14.79
C GLU A 218 9.10 -5.19 -14.53
N SER A 219 9.08 -5.98 -13.44
CA SER A 219 10.13 -6.95 -13.15
C SER A 219 10.24 -8.00 -14.26
N LEU A 220 9.12 -8.48 -14.81
CA LEU A 220 9.13 -9.39 -15.97
C LEU A 220 9.85 -8.77 -17.17
N ILE A 221 9.62 -7.49 -17.46
CA ILE A 221 10.28 -6.82 -18.58
C ILE A 221 11.80 -6.75 -18.35
N GLU A 222 12.23 -6.43 -17.13
CA GLU A 222 13.65 -6.42 -16.74
C GLU A 222 14.28 -7.81 -16.85
N TYR A 223 13.57 -8.85 -16.41
CA TYR A 223 14.03 -10.23 -16.53
C TYR A 223 14.15 -10.65 -18.00
N TYR A 224 13.14 -10.36 -18.82
CA TYR A 224 13.20 -10.67 -20.25
C TYR A 224 14.33 -9.94 -20.97
N ALA A 225 14.59 -8.68 -20.61
CA ALA A 225 15.71 -7.92 -21.17
C ALA A 225 17.06 -8.56 -20.80
N SER A 226 17.19 -9.02 -19.55
CA SER A 226 18.41 -9.70 -19.07
C SER A 226 18.63 -11.04 -19.79
N ILE A 227 17.61 -11.87 -19.94
CA ILE A 227 17.72 -13.15 -20.67
C ILE A 227 18.03 -12.90 -22.15
N ALA A 228 17.41 -11.90 -22.79
CA ALA A 228 17.69 -11.56 -24.19
C ALA A 228 19.12 -11.04 -24.41
N SER A 229 19.73 -10.42 -23.40
CA SER A 229 21.14 -10.02 -23.44
C SER A 229 22.09 -11.23 -23.43
N ASP A 230 21.72 -12.30 -22.72
CA ASP A 230 22.51 -13.53 -22.63
C ASP A 230 22.22 -14.52 -23.77
N GLN A 231 21.02 -14.47 -24.35
CA GLN A 231 20.53 -15.41 -25.36
C GLN A 231 19.99 -14.68 -26.60
N SER A 232 20.76 -14.68 -27.69
CA SER A 232 20.48 -13.91 -28.92
C SER A 232 19.21 -14.33 -29.69
N HIS A 233 18.54 -15.42 -29.30
CA HIS A 233 17.36 -15.93 -29.99
C HIS A 233 16.02 -15.48 -29.37
N ILE A 234 16.04 -14.76 -28.24
CA ILE A 234 14.81 -14.32 -27.58
C ILE A 234 14.27 -13.05 -28.26
N ASN A 235 13.02 -13.13 -28.72
CA ASN A 235 12.29 -11.97 -29.20
C ASN A 235 11.75 -11.15 -28.03
N LEU A 236 12.56 -10.18 -27.56
CA LEU A 236 12.20 -9.31 -26.43
C LEU A 236 10.91 -8.52 -26.68
N VAL A 237 10.67 -8.06 -27.92
CA VAL A 237 9.46 -7.29 -28.26
C VAL A 237 8.21 -8.14 -28.05
N GLU A 238 8.24 -9.39 -28.50
CA GLU A 238 7.12 -10.32 -28.33
C GLU A 238 6.87 -10.65 -26.86
N LYS A 239 7.94 -10.89 -26.08
CA LYS A 239 7.83 -11.22 -24.64
C LYS A 239 7.34 -10.06 -23.79
N THR A 240 7.64 -8.82 -24.17
CA THR A 240 7.30 -7.62 -23.39
C THR A 240 5.92 -7.03 -23.73
N HIS A 241 5.31 -7.41 -24.85
CA HIS A 241 4.01 -6.87 -25.27
C HIS A 241 2.92 -7.03 -24.20
N ARG A 242 2.73 -8.25 -23.69
CA ARG A 242 1.70 -8.54 -22.68
C ARG A 242 1.95 -7.82 -21.34
N PRO A 243 3.15 -7.85 -20.74
CA PRO A 243 3.43 -7.06 -19.54
C PRO A 243 3.16 -5.56 -19.70
N ILE A 244 3.54 -4.99 -20.86
CA ILE A 244 3.31 -3.57 -21.16
C ILE A 244 1.81 -3.24 -21.19
N ASP A 245 1.00 -4.07 -21.84
CA ASP A 245 -0.46 -3.86 -21.90
C ASP A 245 -1.12 -3.96 -20.53
N ILE A 246 -0.66 -4.90 -19.70
CA ILE A 246 -1.11 -5.03 -18.31
C ILE A 246 -0.78 -3.76 -17.53
N ILE A 247 0.45 -3.25 -17.62
CA ILE A 247 0.87 -2.01 -16.94
C ILE A 247 -0.02 -0.83 -17.35
N LYS A 248 -0.22 -0.61 -18.65
CA LYS A 248 -1.06 0.48 -19.18
C LYS A 248 -2.51 0.37 -18.68
N THR A 249 -3.08 -0.83 -18.72
CA THR A 249 -4.46 -1.08 -18.28
C THR A 249 -4.61 -0.79 -16.79
N LEU A 250 -3.75 -1.36 -15.95
CA LEU A 250 -3.83 -1.20 -14.50
C LEU A 250 -3.54 0.24 -14.05
N ALA A 251 -2.64 0.95 -14.75
CA ALA A 251 -2.38 2.36 -14.51
C ALA A 251 -3.65 3.21 -14.75
N ALA A 252 -4.38 2.96 -15.84
CA ALA A 252 -5.64 3.64 -16.11
C ALA A 252 -6.72 3.28 -15.08
N GLU A 253 -6.83 2.03 -14.65
CA GLU A 253 -7.78 1.62 -13.61
C GLU A 253 -7.53 2.28 -12.25
N ILE A 254 -6.26 2.49 -11.88
CA ILE A 254 -5.91 3.29 -10.69
C ILE A 254 -6.46 4.72 -10.87
N CYS A 255 -6.25 5.33 -12.03
CA CYS A 255 -6.77 6.66 -12.34
C CYS A 255 -8.31 6.71 -12.30
N TYR A 256 -9.01 5.68 -12.79
CA TYR A 256 -10.48 5.61 -12.74
C TYR A 256 -11.02 5.47 -11.30
N SER A 257 -10.23 4.92 -10.36
CA SER A 257 -10.63 4.79 -8.95
C SER A 257 -10.51 6.07 -8.13
N ALA A 258 -9.77 7.06 -8.62
CA ALA A 258 -9.43 8.26 -7.86
C ALA A 258 -10.55 9.32 -7.74
N PRO A 259 -11.41 9.55 -8.76
CA PRO A 259 -12.38 10.62 -8.71
C PRO A 259 -13.34 10.53 -7.54
N GLN A 260 -13.64 9.33 -7.02
CA GLN A 260 -14.51 9.12 -5.85
C GLN A 260 -13.95 9.63 -4.50
N PHE A 261 -12.70 10.07 -4.46
CA PHE A 261 -12.06 10.64 -3.27
C PHE A 261 -11.62 12.09 -3.46
N MET A 262 -11.41 12.51 -4.70
CA MET A 262 -10.86 13.83 -5.02
C MET A 262 -11.92 14.82 -5.53
N ASP A 263 -13.01 14.34 -6.15
CA ASP A 263 -13.98 15.23 -6.80
C ASP A 263 -15.08 15.69 -5.83
N CYS A 264 -14.77 16.72 -5.05
CA CYS A 264 -15.66 17.28 -4.04
C CYS A 264 -16.99 17.83 -4.60
N LEU A 265 -17.10 18.05 -5.92
CA LEU A 265 -18.26 18.65 -6.57
C LEU A 265 -19.10 17.63 -7.36
N ALA A 266 -18.48 16.60 -7.96
CA ALA A 266 -19.21 15.60 -8.76
C ALA A 266 -19.59 14.34 -7.96
N ILE A 267 -18.78 13.90 -6.99
CA ILE A 267 -19.16 12.76 -6.13
C ILE A 267 -20.34 13.14 -5.24
N ALA A 268 -20.44 14.42 -4.87
CA ALA A 268 -21.61 14.98 -4.22
C ALA A 268 -22.86 14.61 -5.06
N LYS A 269 -22.92 14.90 -6.37
CA LYS A 269 -24.08 14.52 -7.20
C LYS A 269 -24.34 13.01 -7.32
N ALA A 270 -23.29 12.17 -7.35
CA ALA A 270 -23.46 10.72 -7.48
C ALA A 270 -23.80 10.00 -6.15
N LYS A 271 -23.38 10.56 -4.99
CA LYS A 271 -23.74 10.08 -3.65
C LYS A 271 -24.96 10.80 -3.04
N LEU A 272 -25.32 12.01 -3.50
CA LEU A 272 -26.46 12.83 -3.02
C LEU A 272 -27.84 12.44 -3.56
N THR A 273 -28.02 11.30 -4.22
CA THR A 273 -29.38 10.74 -4.30
C THR A 273 -29.94 10.33 -2.92
N LEU A 274 -29.17 10.50 -1.83
CA LEU A 274 -29.58 10.12 -0.47
C LEU A 274 -29.52 11.19 0.63
N ARG A 275 -28.94 12.39 0.45
CA ARG A 275 -29.00 13.43 1.51
C ARG A 275 -29.08 14.85 0.98
N LEU A 276 -30.03 15.59 1.54
CA LEU A 276 -30.43 16.97 1.25
C LEU A 276 -29.30 18.01 1.45
N ASP A 277 -29.56 19.18 0.85
CA ASP A 277 -29.01 20.52 1.12
C ASP A 277 -27.67 20.88 0.47
N ALA A 278 -27.77 21.26 -0.81
CA ALA A 278 -26.74 22.03 -1.50
C ALA A 278 -26.86 23.53 -1.15
N HIS A 279 -26.16 23.96 -0.09
CA HIS A 279 -25.79 25.37 0.10
C HIS A 279 -24.44 25.49 0.81
N ARG A 280 -23.45 26.06 0.09
CA ARG A 280 -22.36 26.99 0.51
C ARG A 280 -20.96 26.66 -0.02
N GLU A 281 -20.53 27.53 -0.94
CA GLU A 281 -19.31 28.37 -0.90
C GLU A 281 -17.97 27.81 -0.38
N ASN A 282 -17.02 27.65 -1.31
CA ASN A 282 -15.62 28.16 -1.31
C ASN A 282 -14.66 27.97 -0.12
N SER A 283 -14.98 27.18 0.89
CA SER A 283 -13.99 26.65 1.83
C SER A 283 -14.46 25.30 2.37
N LEU A 284 -14.30 24.25 1.56
CA LEU A 284 -14.56 22.88 2.01
C LEU A 284 -13.46 22.48 2.98
N ASN A 285 -13.71 22.67 4.28
CA ASN A 285 -12.90 22.04 5.32
C ASN A 285 -13.09 20.53 5.22
N HIS A 286 -12.11 19.82 4.67
CA HIS A 286 -12.13 18.36 4.60
C HIS A 286 -11.99 17.75 5.98
N SER A 287 -12.80 16.74 6.27
CA SER A 287 -12.58 15.92 7.45
C SER A 287 -11.22 15.21 7.37
N PRO A 288 -10.57 14.90 8.50
CA PRO A 288 -9.34 14.11 8.51
C PRO A 288 -9.47 12.77 7.76
N VAL A 289 -10.67 12.19 7.75
CA VAL A 289 -10.97 10.96 7.01
C VAL A 289 -10.90 11.21 5.50
N GLN A 290 -11.51 12.27 4.98
CA GLN A 290 -11.41 12.61 3.55
C GLN A 290 -9.97 12.91 3.12
N GLY A 291 -9.21 13.61 3.98
CA GLY A 291 -7.77 13.81 3.74
C GLY A 291 -7.01 12.49 3.67
N LEU A 292 -7.33 11.53 4.53
CA LEU A 292 -6.75 10.18 4.53
C LEU A 292 -7.13 9.36 3.29
N ASP A 293 -8.39 9.42 2.86
CA ASP A 293 -8.87 8.76 1.65
C ASP A 293 -8.06 9.23 0.44
N CYS A 294 -7.91 10.55 0.31
CA CYS A 294 -7.14 11.19 -0.75
C CYS A 294 -5.65 10.81 -0.66
N TYR A 295 -5.07 10.85 0.54
CA TYR A 295 -3.68 10.48 0.78
C TYR A 295 -3.35 9.04 0.32
N SER A 296 -4.30 8.11 0.46
CA SER A 296 -4.10 6.71 0.07
C SER A 296 -3.83 6.50 -1.43
N LEU A 297 -4.13 7.50 -2.27
CA LEU A 297 -3.90 7.46 -3.72
C LEU A 297 -2.46 7.80 -4.14
N ILE A 298 -1.66 8.42 -3.26
CA ILE A 298 -0.33 8.95 -3.64
C ILE A 298 0.60 7.86 -4.18
N LEU A 299 0.74 6.72 -3.47
CA LEU A 299 1.58 5.63 -3.96
C LEU A 299 1.03 4.98 -5.25
N PRO A 300 -0.26 4.61 -5.34
CA PRO A 300 -0.83 4.12 -6.59
C PRO A 300 -0.60 5.06 -7.78
N PHE A 301 -0.78 6.37 -7.59
CA PHE A 301 -0.49 7.40 -8.59
C PHE A 301 0.98 7.46 -8.98
N TYR A 302 1.87 7.38 -7.99
CA TYR A 302 3.30 7.32 -8.29
C TYR A 302 3.63 6.12 -9.16
N VAL A 303 3.16 4.92 -8.78
CA VAL A 303 3.41 3.68 -9.51
C VAL A 303 2.80 3.73 -10.92
N SER A 304 1.60 4.28 -11.09
CA SER A 304 0.96 4.38 -12.40
C SER A 304 1.68 5.37 -13.34
N ALA A 305 2.08 6.53 -12.84
CA ALA A 305 2.63 7.61 -13.66
C ALA A 305 4.15 7.55 -13.90
N ARG A 306 4.92 6.92 -12.99
CA ARG A 306 6.37 6.79 -13.15
C ARG A 306 6.76 5.84 -14.28
N SER A 307 5.91 4.86 -14.59
CA SER A 307 6.28 3.77 -15.49
C SER A 307 6.63 4.34 -16.88
N PRO A 308 7.73 3.89 -17.52
CA PRO A 308 8.09 4.39 -18.85
C PRO A 308 7.09 3.94 -19.93
N TYR A 309 6.27 2.93 -19.63
CA TYR A 309 5.34 2.32 -20.59
C TYR A 309 3.97 3.00 -20.68
N VAL A 310 3.65 3.94 -19.77
CA VAL A 310 2.36 4.66 -19.81
C VAL A 310 2.39 5.89 -20.70
N ALA A 311 1.23 6.22 -21.26
CA ALA A 311 1.05 7.35 -22.14
C ALA A 311 1.26 8.70 -21.40
N GLU A 312 1.72 9.71 -22.13
CA GLU A 312 2.06 11.02 -21.56
C GLU A 312 0.84 11.76 -21.01
N ASP A 313 -0.33 11.54 -21.59
CA ASP A 313 -1.60 12.11 -21.12
C ASP A 313 -1.98 11.57 -19.74
N LEU A 314 -1.81 10.26 -19.49
CA LEU A 314 -2.05 9.65 -18.17
C LEU A 314 -1.10 10.26 -17.14
N ARG A 315 0.19 10.35 -17.47
CA ARG A 315 1.21 10.90 -16.57
C ARG A 315 0.92 12.36 -16.22
N THR A 316 0.62 13.17 -17.23
CA THR A 316 0.26 14.58 -17.05
C THR A 316 -0.97 14.72 -16.16
N TRP A 317 -2.01 13.92 -16.43
CA TRP A 317 -3.23 13.93 -15.62
C TRP A 317 -2.96 13.56 -14.16
N VAL A 318 -2.13 12.56 -13.88
CA VAL A 318 -1.75 12.16 -12.52
C VAL A 318 -0.97 13.28 -11.80
N ILE A 319 -0.03 13.94 -12.49
CA ILE A 319 0.69 15.10 -11.93
C ILE A 319 -0.30 16.21 -11.53
N ASP A 320 -1.25 16.53 -12.41
CA ASP A 320 -2.30 17.52 -12.12
C ASP A 320 -3.20 17.12 -10.93
N GLN A 321 -3.43 15.82 -10.73
CA GLN A 321 -4.15 15.34 -9.55
C GLN A 321 -3.29 15.51 -8.29
N LEU A 322 -2.01 15.15 -8.32
CA LEU A 322 -1.10 15.27 -7.17
C LEU A 322 -0.93 16.73 -6.73
N HIS A 323 -0.84 17.67 -7.67
CA HIS A 323 -0.83 19.10 -7.36
C HIS A 323 -2.15 19.59 -6.78
N TYR A 324 -3.28 19.14 -7.35
CA TYR A 324 -4.58 19.43 -6.76
C TYR A 324 -4.74 18.88 -5.34
N MET A 325 -4.21 17.68 -5.05
CA MET A 325 -4.17 17.12 -3.70
C MET A 325 -3.35 17.99 -2.74
N ALA A 326 -2.24 18.55 -3.20
CA ALA A 326 -1.42 19.47 -2.41
C ALA A 326 -2.15 20.79 -2.14
N ASP A 327 -2.68 21.43 -3.17
CA ASP A 327 -3.29 22.76 -3.09
C ASP A 327 -4.64 22.74 -2.37
N HIS A 328 -5.48 21.74 -2.67
CA HIS A 328 -6.85 21.67 -2.16
C HIS A 328 -6.97 20.95 -0.82
N PHE A 329 -6.23 19.85 -0.62
CA PHE A 329 -6.28 19.07 0.63
C PHE A 329 -5.12 19.38 1.58
N GLY A 330 -4.15 20.21 1.17
CA GLY A 330 -2.98 20.54 1.99
C GLY A 330 -1.98 19.40 2.13
N ILE A 331 -2.02 18.39 1.25
CA ILE A 331 -1.20 17.19 1.35
C ILE A 331 0.18 17.44 0.71
N GLN A 332 1.12 17.95 1.50
CA GLN A 332 2.48 18.30 1.02
C GLN A 332 3.24 17.12 0.39
N ASN A 333 2.97 15.90 0.86
CA ASN A 333 3.54 14.69 0.26
C ASN A 333 3.10 14.51 -1.20
N ALA A 334 1.88 14.91 -1.57
CA ALA A 334 1.43 14.84 -2.96
C ALA A 334 2.20 15.82 -3.84
N GLN A 335 2.52 17.02 -3.34
CA GLN A 335 3.38 18.00 -4.04
C GLN A 335 4.76 17.41 -4.33
N LEU A 336 5.39 16.81 -3.32
CA LEU A 336 6.70 16.17 -3.46
C LEU A 336 6.68 15.10 -4.54
N VAL A 337 5.66 14.23 -4.52
CA VAL A 337 5.52 13.13 -5.48
C VAL A 337 5.25 13.64 -6.90
N GLY A 338 4.42 14.69 -7.04
CA GLY A 338 4.21 15.37 -8.33
C GLY A 338 5.54 15.84 -8.94
N GLN A 339 6.35 16.55 -8.15
CA GLN A 339 7.67 17.05 -8.59
C GLN A 339 8.66 15.93 -8.95
N ILE A 340 8.64 14.80 -8.23
CA ILE A 340 9.47 13.63 -8.55
C ILE A 340 9.13 13.09 -9.95
N ILE A 341 7.83 12.96 -10.25
CA ILE A 341 7.35 12.46 -11.56
C ILE A 341 7.67 13.46 -12.67
N GLU A 342 7.43 14.76 -12.45
CA GLU A 342 7.75 15.84 -13.42
C GLU A 342 9.23 15.84 -13.81
N ARG A 343 10.11 15.67 -12.81
CA ARG A 343 11.57 15.64 -13.01
C ARG A 343 12.08 14.30 -13.51
N ARG A 344 11.20 13.30 -13.70
CA ARG A 344 11.55 11.92 -14.09
C ARG A 344 12.62 11.33 -13.18
N GLN A 345 12.54 11.61 -11.89
CA GLN A 345 13.47 11.04 -10.92
C GLN A 345 13.15 9.56 -10.69
N ASP A 346 14.16 8.72 -10.85
CA ASP A 346 14.06 7.28 -10.62
C ASP A 346 14.17 6.97 -9.12
N VAL A 347 13.03 7.02 -8.43
CA VAL A 347 12.92 6.69 -7.01
C VAL A 347 12.24 5.33 -6.89
N PRO A 348 12.86 4.30 -6.27
CA PRO A 348 12.20 3.02 -6.11
C PRO A 348 10.85 3.16 -5.38
N PRO A 349 9.76 2.52 -5.82
CA PRO A 349 8.41 2.70 -5.27
C PRO A 349 8.32 2.51 -3.76
N TRP A 350 9.05 1.54 -3.25
CA TRP A 350 9.05 1.21 -1.83
C TRP A 350 9.93 2.16 -1.01
N THR A 351 10.95 2.78 -1.61
CA THR A 351 11.68 3.90 -1.02
C THR A 351 10.78 5.13 -0.95
N LEU A 352 10.03 5.44 -2.01
CA LEU A 352 9.06 6.53 -1.96
C LEU A 352 7.98 6.27 -0.90
N TYR A 353 7.44 5.06 -0.87
CA TYR A 353 6.45 4.67 0.12
C TYR A 353 6.96 4.88 1.56
N ALA A 354 8.24 4.54 1.84
CA ALA A 354 8.96 4.86 3.08
C ALA A 354 9.00 6.37 3.37
N MET A 355 9.40 7.19 2.39
CA MET A 355 9.47 8.65 2.53
C MET A 355 8.12 9.30 2.85
N LEU A 356 7.02 8.72 2.35
CA LEU A 356 5.68 9.24 2.58
C LEU A 356 5.23 9.02 4.04
N GLY A 357 5.72 7.98 4.73
CA GLY A 357 5.13 7.53 5.99
C GLY A 357 3.78 6.81 5.78
N SER A 358 3.49 6.38 4.55
CA SER A 358 2.21 5.79 4.12
C SER A 358 1.78 4.52 4.86
N TYR A 359 2.70 3.85 5.56
CA TYR A 359 2.46 2.73 6.48
C TYR A 359 1.53 3.10 7.62
N ALA A 360 1.54 4.37 8.04
CA ALA A 360 0.66 4.86 9.09
C ALA A 360 -0.83 4.77 8.71
N PHE A 361 -1.09 4.79 7.40
CA PHE A 361 -2.40 4.94 6.79
C PHE A 361 -2.90 3.66 6.10
N ALA A 362 -2.02 2.66 5.96
CA ALA A 362 -2.35 1.36 5.37
C ALA A 362 -3.06 0.39 6.34
N ALA A 363 -3.23 0.79 7.59
CA ALA A 363 -3.53 -0.14 8.67
C ALA A 363 -4.65 0.32 9.59
#